data_AF-A0A9N9K0S8-F1
#
_entry.id   AF-A0A9N9K0S8-F1
#
_cell.length_a   1.000
_cell.length_b   1.000
_cell.length_c   1.000
_cell.angle_alpha   90.00
_cell.angle_beta   90.00
_cell.angle_gamma   90.00
#
_symmetry.space_group_name_H-M   'P 1'
#
loop_
_entity.id
_entity.type
_entity.pdbx_description
1 polymer ?
#
loop_
_entity_poly.entity_id
_entity_poly.type
_entity_poly.pdbx_seq_one_letter_code
_entity_poly.pdbx_strand_id
1 'polypeptide(L)'
;IKMASYVAWEPINTGMIELSVKADLYAPPTHEDMFLRWWLRFKHHVLKSSIYDNYVVSRLVEYIHNPENINVELLFIHLTDVDEHGHGYGFGSQPYLDQIKIMDSQIATILKAIEEAGWNDDSLIMMTTDHGGVGKGHGGSSDQEVNVFLAVRGVGIEPNSKIESDVKNMDCAALALYALGKDIPEWFDAKLPTEFLRSS
;
A
#
# COMPACT_ATOMS: atom_id res chain seq x y z
N ILE A 1 -11.82 -3.85 -9.37
CA ILE A 1 -10.58 -3.03 -9.29
C ILE A 1 -9.52 -3.76 -8.50
N LYS A 2 -8.29 -3.87 -9.01
CA LYS A 2 -7.25 -4.61 -8.31
C LYS A 2 -6.43 -3.59 -7.53
N MET A 3 -6.64 -3.52 -6.22
CA MET A 3 -5.93 -2.58 -5.37
C MET A 3 -4.73 -3.26 -4.76
N ALA A 4 -3.57 -2.63 -4.83
CA ALA A 4 -2.36 -3.10 -4.21
C ALA A 4 -1.75 -1.96 -3.39
N SER A 5 -1.78 -2.09 -2.06
CA SER A 5 -1.05 -1.19 -1.18
C SER A 5 0.34 -1.77 -0.94
N TYR A 6 1.37 -1.00 -1.27
CA TYR A 6 2.77 -1.36 -1.06
C TYR A 6 3.44 -0.31 -0.17
N VAL A 7 4.40 -0.72 0.65
CA VAL A 7 5.42 0.18 1.21
C VAL A 7 6.71 -0.08 0.43
N ALA A 8 7.49 0.93 0.04
CA ALA A 8 8.71 0.79 -0.79
C ALA A 8 9.76 1.92 -0.58
N TRP A 9 11.05 1.60 -0.72
CA TRP A 9 12.19 2.52 -0.48
C TRP A 9 12.60 3.43 -1.68
N GLU A 10 12.82 4.72 -1.36
CA GLU A 10 13.47 5.85 -2.09
C GLU A 10 12.82 6.51 -3.33
N PRO A 11 13.19 7.79 -3.62
CA PRO A 11 12.51 8.99 -3.12
C PRO A 11 11.05 9.05 -3.57
N ILE A 12 10.14 8.94 -2.58
CA ILE A 12 8.75 9.43 -2.58
C ILE A 12 8.10 9.51 -3.97
N ASN A 13 7.76 8.34 -4.53
CA ASN A 13 6.50 8.22 -5.24
C ASN A 13 5.45 7.78 -4.22
N THR A 14 5.10 8.66 -3.27
CA THR A 14 3.75 8.59 -2.71
C THR A 14 2.81 8.99 -3.85
N GLY A 15 1.85 8.14 -4.19
CA GLY A 15 1.02 8.39 -5.36
C GLY A 15 0.12 7.21 -5.71
N MET A 16 -0.84 7.49 -6.58
CA MET A 16 -1.69 6.48 -7.18
C MET A 16 -1.12 6.11 -8.55
N ILE A 17 -0.90 4.82 -8.80
CA ILE A 17 -0.51 4.34 -10.13
C ILE A 17 -1.68 3.56 -10.72
N GLU A 18 -2.18 4.03 -11.85
CA GLU A 18 -3.20 3.40 -12.69
C GLU A 18 -2.60 3.14 -14.08
N LEU A 19 -2.85 1.97 -14.68
CA LEU A 19 -2.24 1.59 -15.98
C LEU A 19 -2.72 2.45 -17.17
N SER A 20 -3.87 3.12 -17.04
CA SER A 20 -4.45 4.08 -17.98
C SER A 20 -4.01 5.54 -17.76
N VAL A 21 -3.33 5.83 -16.65
CA VAL A 21 -2.97 7.21 -16.24
C VAL A 21 -1.47 7.28 -15.99
N LYS A 22 -0.84 8.39 -16.36
CA LYS A 22 0.55 8.67 -15.94
C LYS A 22 0.62 8.51 -14.42
N ALA A 23 1.58 7.77 -13.90
CA ALA A 23 1.82 7.63 -12.46
C ALA A 23 1.62 8.98 -11.78
N ASP A 24 0.48 9.15 -11.13
CA ASP A 24 0.03 10.45 -10.69
C ASP A 24 0.58 10.57 -9.27
N LEU A 25 1.70 11.29 -9.21
CA LEU A 25 2.48 11.57 -8.02
C LEU A 25 1.68 12.44 -7.07
N TYR A 26 0.61 11.90 -6.48
CA TYR A 26 -0.11 12.51 -5.37
C TYR A 26 0.67 12.39 -4.05
N ALA A 27 1.98 12.63 -4.11
CA ALA A 27 2.59 13.45 -3.11
C ALA A 27 1.76 14.76 -3.06
N PRO A 28 1.63 15.42 -1.90
CA PRO A 28 1.05 16.77 -1.87
C PRO A 28 1.57 17.60 -3.04
N PRO A 29 0.77 18.49 -3.67
CA PRO A 29 1.09 19.15 -4.94
C PRO A 29 2.30 20.08 -4.77
N THR A 30 3.46 19.46 -4.61
CA THR A 30 4.74 20.09 -4.30
C THR A 30 5.32 20.72 -5.56
N HIS A 31 4.75 20.38 -6.72
CA HIS A 31 5.00 21.00 -8.00
C HIS A 31 4.04 22.17 -8.30
N GLU A 32 2.86 22.24 -7.67
CA GLU A 32 1.84 23.26 -8.00
C GLU A 32 1.67 24.32 -6.91
N ASP A 33 1.93 24.00 -5.64
CA ASP A 33 1.83 24.94 -4.51
C ASP A 33 3.10 24.90 -3.63
N MET A 34 3.92 25.94 -3.78
CA MET A 34 5.16 26.11 -2.99
C MET A 34 4.90 26.25 -1.49
N PHE A 35 3.79 26.87 -1.08
CA PHE A 35 3.46 27.06 0.32
C PHE A 35 3.08 25.73 0.96
N LEU A 36 2.21 24.96 0.29
CA LEU A 36 1.83 23.64 0.78
C LEU A 36 3.04 22.70 0.87
N ARG A 37 3.94 22.73 -0.12
CA ARG A 37 5.21 22.00 -0.07
C ARG A 37 6.05 22.38 1.13
N TRP A 38 6.26 23.69 1.35
CA TRP A 38 7.05 24.18 2.46
C TRP A 38 6.42 23.78 3.79
N TRP A 39 5.10 23.95 3.92
CA TRP A 39 4.35 23.63 5.14
C TRP A 39 4.44 22.15 5.48
N LEU A 40 4.31 21.26 4.50
CA LEU A 40 4.42 19.82 4.71
C LEU A 40 5.85 19.41 5.04
N ARG A 41 6.85 19.98 4.37
CA ARG A 41 8.26 19.78 4.76
C ARG A 41 8.53 20.27 6.18
N PHE A 42 8.01 21.43 6.57
CA PHE A 42 8.15 21.95 7.92
C PHE A 42 7.49 21.02 8.94
N LYS A 43 6.25 20.63 8.70
CA LYS A 43 5.54 19.72 9.61
C LYS A 43 6.19 18.33 9.70
N HIS A 44 6.74 17.78 8.62
CA HIS A 44 7.46 16.51 8.66
C HIS A 44 8.87 16.66 9.28
N HIS A 45 9.71 17.58 8.80
CA HIS A 45 11.11 17.69 9.24
C HIS A 45 11.27 18.38 10.61
N VAL A 46 10.39 19.33 10.93
CA VAL A 46 10.48 20.14 12.15
C VAL A 46 9.52 19.64 13.23
N LEU A 47 8.25 19.40 12.87
CA LEU A 47 7.25 18.93 13.84
C LEU A 47 7.20 17.39 13.95
N LYS A 48 7.86 16.65 13.06
CA LYS A 48 7.82 15.17 13.01
C LYS A 48 6.39 14.61 13.01
N SER A 49 5.51 15.27 12.26
CA SER A 49 4.10 14.88 12.17
C SER A 49 3.81 14.09 10.90
N SER A 50 3.12 12.96 11.06
CA SER A 50 2.61 12.06 10.02
C SER A 50 1.49 12.75 9.25
N ILE A 51 1.79 13.29 8.07
CA ILE A 51 0.83 14.07 7.28
C ILE A 51 0.75 13.60 5.84
N TYR A 52 1.77 12.87 5.38
CA TYR A 52 1.78 12.39 4.02
C TYR A 52 0.63 11.41 3.79
N ASP A 53 0.42 10.45 4.70
CA ASP A 53 -0.59 9.41 4.48
C ASP A 53 -2.01 9.97 4.60
N ASN A 54 -2.28 10.87 5.56
CA ASN A 54 -3.60 11.51 5.68
C ASN A 54 -3.99 12.26 4.39
N TYR A 55 -3.03 12.94 3.77
CA TYR A 55 -3.26 13.63 2.50
C TYR A 55 -3.50 12.63 1.36
N VAL A 56 -2.64 11.61 1.22
CA VAL A 56 -2.79 10.55 0.21
C VAL A 56 -4.14 9.85 0.33
N VAL A 57 -4.53 9.46 1.54
CA VAL A 57 -5.83 8.82 1.84
C VAL A 57 -6.97 9.73 1.44
N SER A 58 -6.92 11.03 1.76
CA SER A 58 -7.98 11.97 1.37
C SER A 58 -8.15 12.10 -0.15
N ARG A 59 -7.04 12.19 -0.89
CA ARG A 59 -7.03 12.27 -2.35
C ARG A 59 -7.51 10.98 -3.00
N LEU A 60 -7.16 9.86 -2.40
CA LEU A 60 -7.60 8.55 -2.84
C LEU A 60 -9.12 8.39 -2.66
N VAL A 61 -9.67 8.81 -1.51
CA VAL A 61 -11.13 8.79 -1.29
C VAL A 61 -11.85 9.67 -2.32
N GLU A 62 -11.32 10.86 -2.61
CA GLU A 62 -11.85 11.72 -3.69
C GLU A 62 -11.80 11.03 -5.06
N TYR A 63 -10.70 10.34 -5.36
CA TYR A 63 -10.53 9.60 -6.60
C TYR A 63 -11.52 8.44 -6.72
N ILE A 64 -11.71 7.65 -5.66
CA ILE A 64 -12.65 6.51 -5.62
C ILE A 64 -14.09 6.98 -5.83
N HIS A 65 -14.48 8.10 -5.23
CA HIS A 65 -15.83 8.64 -5.35
C HIS A 65 -16.10 9.40 -6.65
N ASN A 66 -15.08 9.66 -7.47
CA ASN A 66 -15.28 10.31 -8.76
C ASN A 66 -15.85 9.29 -9.77
N PRO A 67 -17.09 9.47 -10.27
CA PRO A 67 -17.71 8.55 -11.22
C PRO A 67 -16.96 8.42 -12.55
N GLU A 68 -16.09 9.37 -12.90
CA GLU A 68 -15.24 9.28 -14.10
C GLU A 68 -14.18 8.17 -13.99
N ASN A 69 -13.83 7.74 -12.77
CA ASN A 69 -12.78 6.76 -12.50
C ASN A 69 -13.30 5.31 -12.39
N ILE A 70 -14.55 5.05 -12.81
CA ILE A 70 -15.19 3.73 -12.66
C ILE A 70 -14.47 2.58 -13.39
N ASN A 71 -13.65 2.89 -14.40
CA ASN A 71 -12.96 1.90 -15.24
C ASN A 71 -11.50 1.64 -14.82
N VAL A 72 -11.08 2.07 -13.62
CA VAL A 72 -9.72 1.83 -13.15
C VAL A 72 -9.40 0.34 -13.07
N GLU A 73 -8.32 -0.12 -13.69
CA GLU A 73 -7.97 -1.56 -13.67
C GLU A 73 -7.06 -1.92 -12.49
N LEU A 74 -6.13 -1.02 -12.16
CA LEU A 74 -5.13 -1.15 -11.11
C LEU A 74 -5.08 0.14 -10.31
N LEU A 75 -5.06 0.02 -8.99
CA LEU A 75 -4.79 1.13 -8.09
C LEU A 75 -3.68 0.74 -7.13
N PHE A 76 -2.54 1.41 -7.24
CA PHE A 76 -1.40 1.25 -6.34
C PHE A 76 -1.38 2.39 -5.30
N ILE A 77 -1.15 2.08 -4.02
CA ILE A 77 -1.05 3.11 -2.96
C ILE A 77 0.19 2.83 -2.13
N HIS A 78 0.89 3.89 -1.74
CA HIS A 78 2.03 3.82 -0.84
C HIS A 78 1.88 4.79 0.33
N LEU A 79 1.92 4.25 1.54
CA LEU A 79 1.78 4.96 2.81
C LEU A 79 3.07 4.77 3.63
N THR A 80 3.67 5.85 4.12
CA THR A 80 5.05 5.87 4.65
C THR A 80 5.14 6.10 6.15
N ASP A 81 4.08 6.59 6.80
CA ASP A 81 4.20 7.19 8.14
C ASP A 81 4.65 6.17 9.21
N VAL A 82 4.31 4.88 9.05
CA VAL A 82 4.75 3.82 9.98
C VAL A 82 6.27 3.62 9.94
N ASP A 83 6.87 3.60 8.75
CA ASP A 83 8.32 3.51 8.58
C ASP A 83 9.02 4.77 9.12
N GLU A 84 8.46 5.96 8.82
CA GLU A 84 8.98 7.23 9.36
C GLU A 84 9.02 7.23 10.89
N HIS A 85 8.01 6.65 11.56
CA HIS A 85 8.00 6.48 13.00
C HIS A 85 9.01 5.43 13.48
N GLY A 86 9.23 4.37 12.69
CA GLY A 86 10.28 3.39 12.90
C GLY A 86 11.66 4.05 12.93
N HIS A 87 11.98 4.88 11.95
CA HIS A 87 13.22 5.66 11.92
C HIS A 87 13.29 6.73 13.03
N GLY A 88 12.19 7.44 13.30
CA GLY A 88 12.17 8.55 14.25
C GLY A 88 12.32 8.10 15.71
N TYR A 89 11.56 7.07 16.10
CA TYR A 89 11.38 6.65 17.49
C TYR A 89 11.89 5.23 17.76
N GLY A 90 11.89 4.39 16.75
CA GLY A 90 12.37 3.02 16.79
C GLY A 90 11.29 2.02 16.41
N PHE A 91 11.62 1.05 15.57
CA PHE A 91 10.75 -0.08 15.25
C PHE A 91 10.39 -0.85 16.54
N GLY A 92 9.10 -1.13 16.72
CA GLY A 92 8.57 -1.75 17.93
C GLY A 92 8.42 -0.84 19.15
N SER A 93 8.79 0.45 19.05
CA SER A 93 8.55 1.42 20.13
C SER A 93 7.06 1.79 20.26
N GLN A 94 6.65 2.34 21.40
CA GLN A 94 5.25 2.76 21.60
C GLN A 94 4.77 3.77 20.54
N PRO A 95 5.53 4.83 20.17
CA PRO A 95 5.14 5.72 19.08
C PRO A 95 4.96 5.01 17.73
N TYR A 96 5.80 4.02 17.42
CA TYR A 96 5.66 3.20 16.21
C TYR A 96 4.36 2.36 16.24
N LEU A 97 4.06 1.71 17.38
CA LEU A 97 2.83 0.93 17.54
C LEU A 97 1.56 1.80 17.52
N ASP A 98 1.64 3.03 18.02
CA ASP A 98 0.52 3.97 17.93
C ASP A 98 0.31 4.47 16.50
N GLN A 99 1.38 4.66 15.72
CA GLN A 99 1.26 4.96 14.30
C GLN A 99 0.64 3.81 13.49
N ILE A 100 0.92 2.55 13.84
CA ILE A 100 0.24 1.38 13.23
C ILE A 100 -1.28 1.47 13.43
N LYS A 101 -1.77 1.91 14.59
CA LYS A 101 -3.22 2.07 14.84
C LYS A 101 -3.83 3.20 13.99
N ILE A 102 -3.07 4.26 13.75
CA ILE A 102 -3.49 5.35 12.86
C ILE A 102 -3.59 4.83 11.43
N MET A 103 -2.58 4.09 10.97
CA MET A 103 -2.57 3.44 9.66
C MET A 103 -3.77 2.49 9.49
N ASP A 104 -4.08 1.67 10.49
CA ASP A 104 -5.26 0.78 10.48
C ASP A 104 -6.57 1.56 10.26
N SER A 105 -6.71 2.72 10.92
CA SER A 105 -7.86 3.61 10.75
C SER A 105 -7.92 4.24 9.35
N GLN A 106 -6.77 4.57 8.76
CA GLN A 106 -6.67 5.07 7.39
C GLN A 106 -7.05 3.99 6.37
N ILE A 107 -6.57 2.77 6.55
CA ILE A 107 -6.95 1.60 5.74
C ILE A 107 -8.46 1.37 5.81
N ALA A 108 -9.06 1.43 7.01
CA ALA A 108 -10.50 1.31 7.17
C ALA A 108 -11.28 2.37 6.37
N THR A 109 -10.76 3.60 6.32
CA THR A 109 -11.33 4.69 5.51
C THR A 109 -11.29 4.37 4.02
N ILE A 110 -10.16 3.85 3.51
CA ILE A 110 -10.02 3.43 2.11
C ILE A 110 -11.01 2.30 1.78
N LEU A 111 -11.05 1.26 2.61
CA LEU A 111 -11.94 0.12 2.40
C LEU A 111 -13.41 0.54 2.38
N LYS A 112 -13.80 1.50 3.24
CA LYS A 112 -15.15 2.07 3.25
C LYS A 112 -15.47 2.81 1.95
N ALA A 113 -14.54 3.63 1.43
CA ALA A 113 -14.74 4.32 0.16
C ALA A 113 -14.92 3.34 -1.02
N ILE A 114 -14.14 2.25 -1.04
CA ILE A 114 -14.29 1.16 -2.03
C ILE A 114 -15.67 0.51 -1.94
N GLU A 115 -16.16 0.26 -0.72
CA GLU A 115 -17.49 -0.29 -0.50
C GLU A 115 -18.59 0.69 -0.97
N GLU A 116 -18.49 1.96 -0.60
CA GLU A 116 -19.44 3.03 -0.97
C GLU A 116 -19.50 3.25 -2.50
N ALA A 117 -18.37 3.11 -3.18
CA ALA A 117 -18.30 3.19 -4.65
C ALA A 117 -18.82 1.92 -5.36
N GLY A 118 -19.17 0.87 -4.61
CA GLY A 118 -19.63 -0.41 -5.16
C GLY A 118 -18.51 -1.24 -5.81
N TRP A 119 -17.24 -0.92 -5.51
CA TRP A 119 -16.08 -1.55 -6.14
C TRP A 119 -15.73 -2.90 -5.53
N ASN A 120 -16.22 -3.20 -4.32
CA ASN A 120 -15.82 -4.36 -3.52
C ASN A 120 -16.06 -5.72 -4.22
N ASP A 121 -17.13 -5.86 -4.99
CA ASP A 121 -17.55 -7.15 -5.57
C ASP A 121 -16.77 -7.56 -6.83
N ASP A 122 -16.03 -6.63 -7.44
CA ASP A 122 -15.18 -6.88 -8.61
C ASP A 122 -13.69 -6.60 -8.30
N SER A 123 -13.35 -6.50 -7.01
CA SER A 123 -12.02 -6.11 -6.58
C SER A 123 -11.28 -7.24 -5.88
N LEU A 124 -9.97 -7.32 -6.16
CA LEU A 124 -9.00 -8.00 -5.32
C LEU A 124 -8.19 -6.92 -4.63
N ILE A 125 -8.20 -6.94 -3.30
CA ILE A 125 -7.48 -6.00 -2.45
C ILE A 125 -6.32 -6.75 -1.83
N MET A 126 -5.11 -6.28 -2.12
CA MET A 126 -3.85 -6.76 -1.58
C MET A 126 -3.21 -5.67 -0.73
N MET A 127 -2.70 -6.05 0.43
CA MET A 127 -1.95 -5.19 1.33
C MET A 127 -0.66 -5.89 1.72
N THR A 128 0.46 -5.20 1.58
CA THR A 128 1.77 -5.74 1.94
C THR A 128 2.72 -4.67 2.46
N THR A 129 3.82 -5.09 3.10
CA THR A 129 4.94 -4.25 3.53
C THR A 129 6.21 -4.70 2.81
N ASP A 130 7.09 -3.79 2.44
CA ASP A 130 8.40 -4.14 1.86
C ASP A 130 9.40 -4.68 2.88
N HIS A 131 9.38 -4.18 4.12
CA HIS A 131 10.30 -4.61 5.17
C HIS A 131 9.74 -4.37 6.58
N GLY A 132 10.42 -4.94 7.57
CA GLY A 132 10.35 -4.50 8.96
C GLY A 132 11.62 -3.73 9.36
N GLY A 133 11.99 -3.71 10.64
CA GLY A 133 13.13 -2.90 11.09
C GLY A 133 13.61 -3.23 12.50
N VAL A 134 14.83 -2.80 12.82
CA VAL A 134 15.48 -3.02 14.11
C VAL A 134 16.08 -1.71 14.61
N GLY A 135 15.80 -1.36 15.88
CA GLY A 135 16.22 -0.07 16.41
C GLY A 135 15.60 1.04 15.58
N LYS A 136 16.40 1.89 14.93
CA LYS A 136 15.93 3.00 14.07
C LYS A 136 16.32 2.84 12.59
N GLY A 137 16.68 1.62 12.19
CA GLY A 137 17.10 1.32 10.83
C GLY A 137 16.52 0.00 10.36
N HIS A 138 16.73 -0.27 9.08
CA HIS A 138 16.37 -1.51 8.41
C HIS A 138 17.36 -1.77 7.25
N GLY A 139 17.20 -2.88 6.54
CA GLY A 139 18.05 -3.28 5.41
C GLY A 139 19.04 -4.42 5.73
N GLY A 140 18.99 -4.95 6.95
CA GLY A 140 19.63 -6.20 7.33
C GLY A 140 18.84 -7.43 6.88
N SER A 141 19.33 -8.60 7.31
CA SER A 141 18.76 -9.90 7.00
C SER A 141 18.12 -10.59 8.20
N SER A 142 17.78 -9.82 9.25
CA SER A 142 17.13 -10.38 10.44
C SER A 142 15.67 -10.74 10.14
N ASP A 143 15.13 -11.70 10.87
CA ASP A 143 13.72 -12.09 10.75
C ASP A 143 12.77 -10.91 10.93
N GLN A 144 13.12 -9.95 11.80
CA GLN A 144 12.34 -8.73 12.03
C GLN A 144 12.34 -7.77 10.83
N GLU A 145 13.33 -7.87 9.94
CA GLU A 145 13.47 -7.00 8.77
C GLU A 145 12.89 -7.65 7.50
N VAL A 146 13.03 -8.98 7.36
CA VAL A 146 12.66 -9.70 6.14
C VAL A 146 11.28 -10.36 6.20
N ASN A 147 10.75 -10.65 7.39
CA ASN A 147 9.39 -11.17 7.51
C ASN A 147 8.39 -10.02 7.48
N VAL A 148 7.57 -10.04 6.45
CA VAL A 148 6.71 -8.93 6.04
C VAL A 148 5.25 -9.36 6.01
N PHE A 149 4.37 -8.36 6.07
CA PHE A 149 2.94 -8.58 6.06
C PHE A 149 2.44 -8.82 4.64
N LEU A 150 1.50 -9.76 4.49
CA LEU A 150 0.69 -9.93 3.29
C LEU A 150 -0.74 -10.28 3.72
N ALA A 151 -1.70 -9.53 3.21
CA ALA A 151 -3.12 -9.86 3.30
C ALA A 151 -3.79 -9.64 1.95
N VAL A 152 -4.70 -10.54 1.61
CA VAL A 152 -5.44 -10.52 0.35
C VAL A 152 -6.91 -10.82 0.63
N ARG A 153 -7.81 -10.06 0.01
CA ARG A 153 -9.25 -10.31 0.04
C ARG A 153 -9.91 -9.95 -1.28
N GLY A 154 -11.08 -10.54 -1.54
CA GLY A 154 -11.92 -10.16 -2.67
C GLY A 154 -12.17 -11.30 -3.64
N VAL A 155 -12.45 -10.95 -4.90
CA VAL A 155 -12.83 -11.92 -5.94
C VAL A 155 -11.74 -12.98 -6.13
N GLY A 156 -12.17 -14.25 -6.18
CA GLY A 156 -11.27 -15.39 -6.38
C GLY A 156 -10.45 -15.78 -5.14
N ILE A 157 -10.64 -15.12 -4.00
CA ILE A 157 -9.94 -15.43 -2.73
C ILE A 157 -10.88 -16.18 -1.80
N GLU A 158 -10.39 -17.28 -1.22
CA GLU A 158 -11.13 -18.06 -0.23
C GLU A 158 -11.13 -17.34 1.13
N PRO A 159 -12.30 -17.01 1.72
CA PRO A 159 -12.34 -16.31 3.00
C PRO A 159 -11.71 -17.13 4.13
N ASN A 160 -10.95 -16.47 5.01
CA ASN A 160 -10.28 -17.07 6.17
C ASN A 160 -9.23 -18.15 5.83
N SER A 161 -8.80 -18.26 4.56
CA SER A 161 -7.65 -19.07 4.19
C SER A 161 -6.37 -18.54 4.84
N LYS A 162 -5.40 -19.42 5.04
CA LYS A 162 -4.06 -19.07 5.51
C LYS A 162 -3.04 -19.37 4.42
N ILE A 163 -1.99 -18.56 4.38
CA ILE A 163 -0.77 -18.85 3.63
C ILE A 163 0.11 -19.66 4.57
N GLU A 164 0.38 -20.92 4.21
CA GLU A 164 1.28 -21.79 4.98
C GLU A 164 2.66 -21.94 4.31
N SER A 165 2.76 -21.64 3.02
CA SER A 165 4.04 -21.58 2.31
C SER A 165 4.79 -20.26 2.49
N ASP A 166 6.09 -20.30 2.18
CA ASP A 166 6.91 -19.10 2.05
C ASP A 166 6.51 -18.32 0.80
N VAL A 167 5.86 -17.18 1.01
CA VAL A 167 5.54 -16.19 -0.03
C VAL A 167 6.55 -15.06 0.05
N LYS A 168 7.14 -14.69 -1.09
CA LYS A 168 8.10 -13.58 -1.19
C LYS A 168 7.41 -12.31 -1.62
N ASN A 169 7.99 -11.15 -1.29
CA ASN A 169 7.47 -9.86 -1.76
C ASN A 169 7.32 -9.78 -3.29
N MET A 170 8.23 -10.40 -4.04
CA MET A 170 8.12 -10.46 -5.50
C MET A 170 6.89 -11.22 -6.02
N ASP A 171 6.36 -12.16 -5.24
CA ASP A 171 5.18 -12.96 -5.60
C ASP A 171 3.90 -12.10 -5.62
N CYS A 172 3.91 -10.94 -4.95
CA CYS A 172 2.85 -9.93 -5.07
C CYS A 172 2.66 -9.47 -6.53
N ALA A 173 3.73 -9.45 -7.34
CA ALA A 173 3.62 -9.10 -8.76
C ALA A 173 2.87 -10.18 -9.55
N ALA A 174 3.12 -11.46 -9.26
CA ALA A 174 2.38 -12.57 -9.85
C ALA A 174 0.90 -12.53 -9.44
N LEU A 175 0.62 -12.22 -8.18
CA LEU A 175 -0.75 -12.06 -7.70
C LEU A 175 -1.47 -10.87 -8.36
N ALA A 176 -0.79 -9.74 -8.55
CA ALA A 176 -1.34 -8.58 -9.27
C ALA A 176 -1.66 -8.92 -10.73
N LEU A 177 -0.80 -9.66 -11.43
CA LEU A 177 -1.04 -10.14 -12.80
C LEU A 177 -2.17 -11.16 -12.89
N TYR A 178 -2.25 -12.09 -11.93
CA TYR A 178 -3.37 -13.02 -11.81
C TYR A 178 -4.68 -12.26 -11.64
N ALA A 179 -4.71 -11.30 -10.71
CA ALA A 179 -5.85 -10.44 -10.51
C ALA A 179 -6.17 -9.74 -11.84
N LEU A 180 -5.15 -9.16 -12.51
CA LEU A 180 -5.02 -8.72 -13.92
C LEU A 180 -5.89 -9.49 -14.94
N GLY A 181 -6.02 -10.80 -14.77
CA GLY A 181 -6.34 -11.68 -15.89
C GLY A 181 -5.25 -11.65 -16.97
N LYS A 182 -4.01 -11.35 -16.56
CA LYS A 182 -2.83 -11.28 -17.42
C LYS A 182 -1.96 -12.51 -17.18
N ASP A 183 -1.31 -12.99 -18.23
CA ASP A 183 -0.34 -14.07 -18.11
C ASP A 183 0.86 -13.60 -17.28
N ILE A 184 1.35 -14.49 -16.41
CA ILE A 184 2.60 -14.28 -15.70
C ILE A 184 3.74 -14.61 -16.67
N PRO A 185 4.65 -13.65 -16.96
CA PRO A 185 5.73 -13.92 -17.91
C PRO A 185 6.63 -15.05 -17.45
N GLU A 186 7.05 -15.94 -18.36
CA GLU A 186 7.90 -17.10 -18.03
C GLU A 186 9.25 -16.73 -17.39
N TRP A 187 9.71 -15.50 -17.61
CA TRP A 187 10.97 -14.99 -17.06
C TRP A 187 10.81 -14.35 -15.67
N PHE A 188 9.59 -14.28 -15.13
CA PHE A 188 9.40 -13.85 -13.74
C PHE A 188 9.87 -14.95 -12.79
N ASP A 189 10.73 -14.56 -11.85
CA ASP A 189 11.04 -15.41 -10.68
C ASP A 189 9.87 -15.49 -9.69
N ALA A 190 8.89 -14.59 -9.80
CA ALA A 190 7.69 -14.53 -8.97
C ALA A 190 6.75 -15.72 -9.24
N LYS A 191 6.24 -16.31 -8.17
CA LYS A 191 5.30 -17.43 -8.21
C LYS A 191 3.94 -16.97 -7.71
N LEU A 192 2.87 -17.39 -8.40
CA LEU A 192 1.52 -17.13 -7.91
C LEU A 192 1.25 -17.98 -6.66
N PRO A 193 0.96 -17.38 -5.50
CA PRO A 193 0.56 -18.14 -4.33
C PRO A 193 -0.87 -18.64 -4.54
N THR A 194 -1.06 -19.96 -4.62
CA THR A 194 -2.36 -20.56 -5.00
C THR A 194 -3.22 -21.02 -3.82
N GLU A 195 -2.66 -21.11 -2.61
CA GLU A 195 -3.31 -21.71 -1.43
C GLU A 195 -4.60 -21.02 -0.99
N PHE A 196 -4.70 -19.72 -1.23
CA PHE A 196 -5.88 -18.91 -0.90
C PHE A 196 -6.78 -18.63 -2.11
N LEU A 197 -6.44 -19.16 -3.29
CA LEU A 197 -7.29 -19.01 -4.46
C LEU A 197 -8.45 -20.00 -4.37
N ARG A 198 -9.65 -19.54 -4.72
CA ARG A 198 -10.80 -20.43 -4.85
C ARG A 198 -10.56 -21.42 -5.96
N SER A 199 -10.84 -22.70 -5.68
CA SER A 199 -10.92 -23.74 -6.69
C SER A 199 -12.00 -23.37 -7.71
N SER A 200 -11.61 -23.27 -8.99
CA SER A 200 -12.51 -23.09 -10.13
C SER A 200 -13.39 -24.31 -10.37
#